data_AF-A0AAW7QRY7-F1
#
_entry.id   AF-A0AAW7QRY7-F1
#
_cell.length_a   1.000
_cell.length_b   1.000
_cell.length_c   1.000
_cell.angle_alpha   90.00
_cell.angle_beta   90.00
_cell.angle_gamma   90.00
#
_symmetry.space_group_name_H-M   'P 1'
#
loop_
_entity.id
_entity.type
_entity.pdbx_description
1 polymer ?
#
loop_
_entity_poly.entity_id
_entity_poly.type
_entity_poly.pdbx_seq_one_letter_code
_entity_poly.pdbx_strand_id
1 'polypeptide(L)' 'MPDWKDYLTANQDRFLAELVDFLRIPSISAISAHAGDVLRAAEWVAIG' A
#
# COMPACT_ATOMS: atom_id res chain seq x y z
N MET A 1 -15.18 -11.81 -21.54
CA MET A 1 -14.53 -10.94 -20.55
C MET A 1 -13.34 -11.70 -20.01
N PRO A 2 -12.18 -11.06 -19.82
CA PRO A 2 -11.11 -11.70 -19.06
C PRO A 2 -11.67 -12.12 -17.70
N ASP A 3 -11.36 -13.33 -17.24
CA ASP A 3 -11.72 -13.76 -15.89
C ASP A 3 -10.98 -12.83 -14.91
N TRP A 4 -11.62 -12.47 -13.80
CA TRP A 4 -10.97 -11.66 -12.76
C TRP A 4 -9.71 -12.35 -12.22
N LYS A 5 -9.65 -13.69 -12.32
CA LYS A 5 -8.45 -14.49 -12.00
C LYS A 5 -7.28 -14.19 -12.92
N ASP A 6 -7.51 -14.04 -14.23
CA ASP A 6 -6.44 -13.76 -15.19
C ASP A 6 -5.82 -12.38 -14.91
N TYR A 7 -6.66 -11.40 -14.57
CA TYR A 7 -6.20 -10.07 -14.16
C TYR A 7 -5.38 -10.13 -12.86
N LEU A 8 -5.83 -10.93 -11.87
CA LEU A 8 -5.12 -11.10 -10.61
C LEU A 8 -3.74 -11.74 -10.83
N THR A 9 -3.67 -12.81 -11.63
CA THR A 9 -2.40 -13.49 -11.94
C THR A 9 -1.45 -12.57 -12.71
N ALA A 10 -1.95 -11.84 -13.71
CA ALA A 10 -1.11 -10.94 -14.51
C ALA A 10 -0.52 -9.76 -13.73
N ASN A 11 -1.13 -9.37 -12.60
CA ASN A 11 -0.73 -8.20 -11.81
C ASN A 11 -0.16 -8.57 -10.43
N GLN A 12 -0.07 -9.85 -10.08
CA GLN A 12 0.30 -10.32 -8.75
C GLN A 12 1.61 -9.71 -8.23
N ASP A 13 2.66 -9.72 -9.05
CA ASP A 13 3.97 -9.19 -8.67
C ASP A 13 3.93 -7.69 -8.40
N ARG A 14 3.18 -6.93 -9.21
CA ARG A 14 2.98 -5.49 -9.01
C ARG A 14 2.25 -5.21 -7.70
N PHE A 15 1.15 -5.92 -7.43
CA PHE A 15 0.40 -5.74 -6.19
C PHE A 15 1.22 -6.09 -4.95
N LEU A 16 2.03 -7.15 -5.01
CA LEU A 16 2.92 -7.50 -3.90
C LEU A 16 4.01 -6.44 -3.71
N ALA A 17 4.59 -5.90 -4.79
CA ALA A 17 5.56 -4.82 -4.70
C ALA A 17 4.95 -3.56 -4.08
N GLU A 18 3.77 -3.13 -4.56
CA GLU A 18 3.02 -1.98 -4.03
C GLU A 18 2.68 -2.17 -2.54
N LEU A 19 2.22 -3.37 -2.14
CA LEU A 19 1.96 -3.68 -0.73
C LEU A 19 3.22 -3.61 0.13
N VAL A 20 4.33 -4.16 -0.36
CA VAL A 20 5.61 -4.11 0.38
C VAL A 20 6.10 -2.67 0.52
N ASP A 21 5.96 -1.84 -0.52
CA ASP A 21 6.31 -0.42 -0.47
C ASP A 21 5.43 0.35 0.53
N PHE A 22 4.14 0.06 0.58
CA PHE A 22 3.23 0.64 1.56
C PHE A 22 3.59 0.25 3.00
N LEU A 23 3.87 -1.04 3.24
CA LEU A 23 4.24 -1.56 4.57
C LEU A 23 5.57 -1.02 5.11
N ARG A 24 6.43 -0.44 4.25
CA ARG A 24 7.67 0.22 4.70
C ARG A 24 7.42 1.53 5.44
N ILE A 25 6.22 2.12 5.34
CA ILE A 25 5.86 3.32 6.08
C ILE A 25 5.53 2.93 7.53
N PRO A 26 6.28 3.40 8.55
CA PRO A 26 6.04 3.02 9.95
C PRO A 26 4.87 3.83 10.56
N SER A 27 3.69 3.70 9.95
CA SER A 27 2.45 4.41 10.30
C SER A 27 1.80 3.84 11.57
N ILE A 28 2.41 4.09 12.73
CA ILE A 28 1.93 3.58 14.03
C ILE A 28 1.17 4.67 14.78
N SER A 29 -0.17 4.64 14.73
CA SER A 29 -1.03 5.68 15.29
C SER A 29 -1.00 5.81 16.82
N ALA A 30 -0.63 4.73 17.53
CA ALA A 30 -0.50 4.74 18.98
C ALA A 30 0.76 5.46 19.50
N ILE A 31 1.72 5.77 18.63
CA ILE A 31 2.99 6.44 18.98
C ILE A 31 2.99 7.82 18.33
N SER A 32 2.90 8.88 19.13
CA SER A 32 2.79 10.26 18.63
C SER A 32 3.97 10.70 17.74
N ALA A 33 5.17 10.16 17.97
CA ALA A 33 6.35 10.42 17.13
C ALA A 33 6.17 9.97 15.67
N HIS A 34 5.27 9.03 15.39
CA HIS A 34 4.96 8.52 14.05
C HIS A 34 3.79 9.26 13.37
N ALA A 35 3.29 10.37 13.93
CA ALA A 35 2.19 11.12 13.32
C ALA A 35 2.47 11.54 11.86
N GLY A 36 3.73 11.88 11.54
CA GLY A 36 4.14 12.18 10.16
C GLY A 36 4.16 10.96 9.24
N ASP A 37 4.47 9.77 9.77
CA ASP A 37 4.41 8.53 9.00
C ASP A 37 2.95 8.12 8.72
N VAL A 38 2.03 8.37 9.66
CA VAL A 38 0.59 8.16 9.45
C VAL A 38 0.06 9.04 8.32
N LEU A 39 0.44 10.32 8.30
CA LEU A 39 0.09 11.22 7.20
C LEU A 39 0.67 10.72 5.86
N ARG A 40 1.94 10.31 5.85
CA ARG A 40 2.59 9.76 4.65
C ARG A 40 1.88 8.52 4.10
N ALA A 41 1.43 7.61 4.97
CA ALA A 41 0.65 6.45 4.58
C ALA A 41 -0.72 6.85 3.98
N ALA A 42 -1.38 7.86 4.56
CA ALA A 42 -2.63 8.38 4.01
C ALA A 42 -2.44 9.03 2.63
N GLU A 43 -1.39 9.82 2.46
CA GLU A 43 -1.03 10.44 1.17
C GLU A 43 -0.72 9.39 0.10
N TRP A 44 -0.01 8.32 0.46
CA TRP A 44 0.30 7.21 -0.45
C TRP A 44 -0.97 6.59 -1.03
N VAL A 45 -1.98 6.31 -0.20
CA VAL A 45 -3.26 5.72 -0.64
C VAL A 45 -4.15 6.71 -1.39
N ALA A 46 -4.06 8.01 -1.09
CA ALA A 46 -4.88 9.03 -1.71
C ALA A 46 -4.46 9.39 -3.15
N ILE A 47 -3.18 9.20 -3.47
CA ILE A 47 -2.57 9.57 -4.77
C ILE A 47 -2.28 8.33 -5.64
N GLY A 48 -2.05 7.17 -5.00
CA GLY A 48 -1.81 5.89 -5.67
C GLY A 48 -3.01 5.31 -6.41
#